data_AF-A0A8T1VYN3-F1
#
_entry.id   AF-A0A8T1VYN3-F1
#
_cell.length_a   1.000
_cell.length_b   1.000
_cell.length_c   1.000
_cell.angle_alpha   90.00
_cell.angle_beta   90.00
_cell.angle_gamma   90.00
#
_symmetry.space_group_name_H-M   'P 1'
#
loop_
_entity.id
_entity.type
_entity.pdbx_description
1 polymer ?
#
loop_
_entity_poly.entity_id
_entity_poly.type
_entity_poly.pdbx_seq_one_letter_code
_entity_poly.pdbx_strand_id
1 'polypeptide(L)'
;MWKWVVDPVEVNGTSFSGVRCHETGWIVLRGVNIGSSTESALHNGSSSSVASTLLQSYSKMTMELQDDIADQELQIGALTDFVLNLHDTVTELYGNMITDTLVEEDWNLNGWTPSGIS
;
A
#
# COMPACT_ATOMS: atom_id res chain seq x y z
N MET A 1 -5.38 -6.00 12.64
CA MET A 1 -5.60 -7.38 12.16
C MET A 1 -7.02 -7.45 11.65
N TRP A 2 -7.20 -7.72 10.37
CA TRP A 2 -8.51 -7.72 9.72
C TRP A 2 -8.88 -9.17 9.42
N LYS A 3 -10.11 -9.58 9.76
CA LYS A 3 -10.62 -10.93 9.48
C LYS A 3 -11.88 -10.78 8.65
N TRP A 4 -11.89 -11.40 7.48
CA TRP A 4 -13.04 -11.40 6.59
C TRP A 4 -13.28 -12.81 6.04
N VAL A 5 -14.56 -13.15 5.86
CA VAL A 5 -15.03 -14.42 5.31
C VAL A 5 -15.67 -14.09 3.98
N VAL A 6 -15.33 -14.83 2.92
CA VAL A 6 -16.05 -14.70 1.65
C VAL A 6 -16.68 -16.03 1.31
N ASP A 7 -17.96 -15.98 0.98
CA ASP A 7 -18.80 -17.15 0.77
C ASP A 7 -19.83 -16.87 -0.34
N PRO A 8 -19.99 -17.76 -1.33
CA PRO A 8 -18.97 -18.45 -2.12
C PRO A 8 -18.31 -17.49 -3.13
N VAL A 9 -17.05 -17.74 -3.51
CA VAL A 9 -16.37 -16.96 -4.57
C VAL A 9 -16.00 -17.87 -5.71
N GLU A 10 -16.40 -17.49 -6.91
CA GLU A 10 -15.82 -18.05 -8.12
C GLU A 10 -14.52 -17.30 -8.41
N VAL A 11 -13.38 -17.98 -8.28
CA VAL A 11 -12.06 -17.46 -8.62
C VAL A 11 -11.55 -18.25 -9.81
N ASN A 12 -11.30 -17.57 -10.93
CA ASN A 12 -10.78 -18.19 -12.16
C ASN A 12 -11.58 -19.41 -12.62
N GLY A 13 -12.91 -19.36 -12.52
CA GLY A 13 -13.80 -20.47 -12.90
C GLY A 13 -13.90 -21.60 -11.87
N THR A 14 -13.18 -21.50 -10.75
CA THR A 14 -13.24 -22.47 -9.65
C THR A 14 -14.11 -21.92 -8.54
N SER A 15 -15.18 -22.65 -8.20
CA SER A 15 -16.07 -22.28 -7.10
C SER A 15 -15.43 -22.70 -5.78
N PHE A 16 -15.27 -21.73 -4.89
CA PHE A 16 -14.84 -21.97 -3.51
C PHE A 16 -15.99 -21.72 -2.55
N SER A 17 -16.22 -22.64 -1.60
CA SER A 17 -17.15 -22.43 -0.48
C SER A 17 -16.38 -22.28 0.83
N GLY A 18 -16.82 -21.34 1.69
CA GLY A 18 -16.26 -21.20 3.03
C GLY A 18 -14.79 -20.76 3.13
N VAL A 19 -14.26 -20.02 2.15
CA VAL A 19 -12.87 -19.51 2.20
C VAL A 19 -12.74 -18.44 3.28
N ARG A 20 -11.82 -18.65 4.20
CA ARG A 20 -11.52 -17.68 5.25
C ARG A 20 -10.15 -17.07 5.05
N CYS A 21 -10.15 -15.75 4.95
CA CYS A 21 -8.95 -14.97 4.72
C CYS A 21 -8.56 -14.22 6.01
N HIS A 22 -7.33 -14.42 6.43
CA HIS A 22 -6.72 -13.71 7.54
C HIS A 22 -5.63 -12.81 7.00
N GLU A 23 -5.87 -11.51 7.00
CA GLU A 23 -4.91 -10.54 6.48
C GLU A 23 -4.36 -9.65 7.60
N THR A 24 -3.04 -9.50 7.59
CA THR A 24 -2.33 -8.50 8.39
C THR A 24 -1.45 -7.68 7.47
N GLY A 25 -1.87 -6.44 7.24
CA GLY A 25 -1.07 -5.44 6.56
C GLY A 25 -0.51 -4.41 7.54
N TRP A 26 0.64 -3.83 7.19
CA TRP A 26 1.19 -2.65 7.85
C TRP A 26 1.96 -1.80 6.85
N ILE A 27 2.00 -0.50 7.13
CA ILE A 27 2.61 0.49 6.26
C ILE A 27 3.67 1.23 7.06
N VAL A 28 4.83 1.43 6.44
CA VAL A 28 5.96 2.16 7.03
C VAL A 28 6.21 3.40 6.19
N LEU A 29 6.14 4.56 6.84
CA LEU A 29 6.50 5.86 6.27
C LEU A 29 7.91 6.22 6.74
N ARG A 30 8.78 6.64 5.82
CA ARG A 30 10.13 7.09 6.13
C ARG A 30 10.44 8.37 5.38
N GLY A 31 11.00 9.37 6.06
CA GLY A 31 11.55 10.56 5.39
C GLY A 31 12.83 10.22 4.63
N VAL A 32 12.98 10.76 3.43
CA VAL A 32 14.13 10.62 2.53
C VAL A 32 14.52 12.00 2.04
N ASN A 33 15.78 12.40 2.24
CA ASN A 33 16.30 13.65 1.69
C ASN A 33 16.81 13.39 0.27
N ILE A 34 16.20 14.06 -0.72
CA ILE A 34 16.57 13.94 -2.15
C ILE A 34 17.70 14.92 -2.52
N GLY A 35 18.05 15.86 -1.63
CA GLY A 35 19.10 16.85 -1.87
C GLY A 35 20.42 16.57 -1.15
N SER A 36 21.24 15.63 -1.65
CA SER A 36 22.69 15.65 -1.41
C SER A 36 23.47 14.85 -2.46
N SER A 37 23.24 15.11 -3.75
CA SER A 37 24.23 14.75 -4.76
C SER A 37 25.43 15.70 -4.60
N THR A 38 26.57 15.11 -4.29
CA THR A 38 27.86 15.72 -4.02
C THR A 38 28.46 16.42 -5.24
N GLU A 39 27.90 17.52 -5.73
CA GLU A 39 28.62 18.44 -6.65
C GLU A 39 28.07 19.87 -6.52
N SER A 40 28.63 20.64 -5.58
CA SER A 40 28.88 22.09 -5.68
C SER A 40 29.01 22.68 -4.27
N ALA A 41 30.18 22.48 -3.67
CA ALA A 41 30.60 23.23 -2.49
C ALA A 41 31.09 24.63 -2.91
N LEU A 42 30.27 25.40 -3.62
CA LEU A 42 30.50 26.82 -3.82
C LEU A 42 29.24 27.51 -4.34
N HIS A 43 28.30 27.88 -3.47
CA HIS A 43 27.58 29.15 -3.55
C HIS A 43 26.69 29.30 -2.31
N ASN A 44 26.88 30.44 -1.63
CA ASN A 44 26.13 30.85 -0.46
C ASN A 44 24.68 31.18 -0.88
N GLY A 45 23.71 30.35 -0.46
CA GLY A 45 22.29 30.56 -0.76
C GLY A 45 21.48 29.29 -0.54
N SER A 46 20.96 29.12 0.68
CA SER A 46 19.87 28.20 1.07
C SER A 46 19.74 26.91 0.24
N SER A 47 20.52 25.89 0.58
CA SER A 47 20.24 24.52 0.14
C SER A 47 18.92 24.07 0.77
N SER A 48 17.79 24.27 0.06
CA SER A 48 16.53 23.65 0.47
C SER A 48 16.66 22.16 0.21
N SER A 49 16.96 21.39 1.26
CA SER A 49 16.89 19.94 1.19
C SER A 49 15.44 19.57 0.86
N VAL A 50 15.21 19.02 -0.34
CA VAL A 50 13.89 18.51 -0.71
C VAL A 50 13.69 17.21 0.06
N ALA A 51 12.78 17.25 1.03
CA ALA A 51 12.33 16.08 1.77
C ALA A 51 11.25 15.35 0.95
N SER A 52 11.32 14.03 0.92
CA SER A 52 10.33 13.15 0.31
C SER A 52 9.96 12.04 1.30
N THR A 53 8.76 11.48 1.20
CA THR A 53 8.31 10.38 2.05
C THR A 53 8.32 9.09 1.24
N LEU A 54 9.14 8.14 1.65
CA LEU A 54 9.11 6.78 1.14
C LEU A 54 7.98 6.01 1.85
N LEU A 55 7.08 5.47 1.02
CA LEU A 55 6.00 4.57 1.44
C LEU A 55 6.42 3.12 1.19
N GLN A 56 6.37 2.28 2.24
CA GLN A 56 6.55 0.84 2.12
C GLN A 56 5.33 0.12 2.69
N SER A 57 4.66 -0.66 1.85
CA SER A 57 3.53 -1.49 2.25
C SER A 57 3.97 -2.95 2.43
N TYR A 58 3.47 -3.60 3.46
CA TYR A 58 3.64 -5.01 3.73
C TYR A 58 2.28 -5.64 3.96
N SER A 59 2.04 -6.82 3.39
CA SER A 59 0.87 -7.63 3.70
C SER A 59 1.26 -9.09 3.90
N LYS A 60 0.60 -9.73 4.86
CA LYS A 60 0.64 -11.17 5.09
C LYS A 60 -0.79 -11.68 5.09
N MET A 61 -1.07 -12.63 4.22
CA MET A 61 -2.36 -13.29 4.12
C MET A 61 -2.23 -14.78 4.45
N THR A 62 -3.21 -15.32 5.16
CA THR A 62 -3.35 -16.75 5.44
C THR A 62 -4.77 -17.16 5.07
N MET A 63 -4.88 -18.22 4.30
CA MET A 63 -6.17 -18.71 3.81
C MET A 63 -6.45 -20.08 4.41
N GLU A 64 -7.64 -20.23 4.98
CA GLU A 64 -8.17 -21.50 5.49
C GLU A 64 -9.26 -21.96 4.53
N LEU A 65 -9.08 -23.17 3.97
CA LEU A 65 -10.05 -23.85 3.13
C LEU A 65 -10.78 -24.89 4.00
N GLN A 66 -12.10 -25.02 3.87
CA GLN A 66 -12.85 -26.09 4.54
C GLN A 66 -12.63 -27.44 3.81
N ASP A 67 -12.79 -28.56 4.53
CA ASP A 67 -12.39 -29.92 4.11
C ASP A 67 -13.06 -30.47 2.83
N ASP A 68 -14.03 -29.77 2.23
CA ASP A 68 -14.81 -30.25 1.08
C ASP A 68 -14.13 -29.98 -0.29
N ILE A 69 -12.80 -30.14 -0.33
CA ILE A 69 -11.97 -29.82 -1.50
C ILE A 69 -11.88 -31.03 -2.43
N ALA A 70 -12.60 -30.95 -3.55
CA ALA A 70 -12.59 -32.01 -4.56
C ALA A 70 -11.32 -32.06 -5.42
N ASP A 71 -10.56 -30.95 -5.55
CA ASP A 71 -9.34 -30.89 -6.38
C ASP A 71 -8.32 -29.85 -5.85
N GLN A 72 -7.32 -30.34 -5.11
CA GLN A 72 -6.43 -29.51 -4.30
C GLN A 72 -5.44 -28.69 -5.15
N GLU A 73 -4.99 -29.20 -6.28
CA GLU A 73 -3.93 -28.58 -7.10
C GLU A 73 -4.47 -27.40 -7.93
N LEU A 74 -5.65 -27.57 -8.53
CA LEU A 74 -6.37 -26.52 -9.26
C LEU A 74 -6.74 -25.35 -8.33
N GLN A 75 -7.15 -25.69 -7.10
CA GLN A 75 -7.52 -24.71 -6.10
C GLN A 75 -6.33 -23.91 -5.59
N ILE A 76 -5.16 -24.52 -5.37
CA ILE A 76 -3.94 -23.79 -4.97
C ILE A 76 -3.55 -22.75 -6.02
N GLY A 77 -3.65 -23.08 -7.31
CA GLY A 77 -3.38 -22.15 -8.41
C GLY A 77 -4.30 -20.93 -8.37
N ALA A 78 -5.61 -21.16 -8.38
CA ALA A 78 -6.59 -20.08 -8.31
C ALA A 78 -6.48 -19.24 -7.03
N LEU A 79 -6.13 -19.88 -5.89
CA LEU A 79 -5.90 -19.18 -4.62
C LEU A 79 -4.68 -18.26 -4.67
N THR A 80 -3.60 -18.72 -5.31
CA THR A 80 -2.38 -17.94 -5.48
C THR A 80 -2.66 -16.72 -6.35
N ASP A 81 -3.35 -16.92 -7.48
CA ASP A 81 -3.76 -15.83 -8.36
C ASP A 81 -4.63 -14.80 -7.63
N PHE A 82 -5.57 -15.27 -6.80
CA PHE A 82 -6.40 -14.40 -5.97
C PHE A 82 -5.56 -13.56 -5.00
N VAL A 83 -4.62 -14.17 -4.27
CA VAL A 83 -3.77 -13.47 -3.30
C VAL A 83 -2.89 -12.43 -4.01
N LEU A 84 -2.33 -12.75 -5.17
CA LEU A 84 -1.51 -11.82 -5.95
C LEU A 84 -2.33 -10.63 -6.44
N ASN A 85 -3.50 -10.89 -7.06
CA ASN A 85 -4.38 -9.83 -7.54
C ASN A 85 -4.90 -8.94 -6.41
N LEU A 86 -5.23 -9.54 -5.26
CA LEU A 86 -5.64 -8.80 -4.08
C LEU A 86 -4.50 -7.92 -3.57
N HIS A 87 -3.27 -8.45 -3.51
CA HIS A 87 -2.11 -7.69 -3.05
C HIS A 87 -1.85 -6.44 -3.90
N ASP A 88 -1.92 -6.58 -5.22
CA ASP A 88 -1.74 -5.45 -6.15
C ASP A 88 -2.85 -4.41 -5.96
N THR A 89 -4.11 -4.87 -5.94
CA THR A 89 -5.29 -4.00 -5.74
C THR A 89 -5.22 -3.23 -4.42
N VAL A 90 -4.88 -3.94 -3.33
CA VAL A 90 -4.78 -3.38 -1.98
C VAL A 90 -3.62 -2.39 -1.90
N THR A 91 -2.48 -2.71 -2.51
CA THR A 91 -1.30 -1.84 -2.53
C THR A 91 -1.57 -0.56 -3.30
N GLU A 92 -2.23 -0.64 -4.45
CA GLU A 92 -2.64 0.53 -5.23
C GLU A 92 -3.62 1.41 -4.46
N LEU A 93 -4.68 0.81 -3.88
CA LEU A 93 -5.69 1.53 -3.11
C LEU A 93 -5.07 2.30 -1.93
N TYR A 94 -4.28 1.62 -1.09
CA TYR A 94 -3.65 2.26 0.05
C TYR A 94 -2.57 3.26 -0.36
N GLY A 95 -1.84 2.99 -1.45
CA GLY A 95 -0.87 3.91 -2.01
C GLY A 95 -1.50 5.24 -2.42
N ASN A 96 -2.62 5.18 -3.13
CA ASN A 96 -3.37 6.36 -3.55
C ASN A 96 -3.93 7.13 -2.34
N MET A 97 -4.59 6.44 -1.40
CA MET A 97 -5.14 7.09 -0.19
C MET A 97 -4.08 7.82 0.62
N ILE A 98 -2.89 7.22 0.78
CA ILE A 98 -1.80 7.84 1.53
C ILE A 98 -1.19 9.00 0.76
N THR A 99 -1.05 8.87 -0.56
CA THR A 99 -0.57 9.97 -1.41
C THR A 99 -1.50 11.18 -1.30
N ASP A 100 -2.81 10.96 -1.41
CA ASP A 100 -3.82 12.02 -1.26
C ASP A 100 -3.74 12.66 0.14
N THR A 101 -3.62 11.84 1.20
CA THR A 101 -3.50 12.33 2.58
C THR A 101 -2.22 13.15 2.78
N LEU A 102 -1.08 12.72 2.24
CA LEU A 102 0.19 13.43 2.36
C LEU A 102 0.19 14.74 1.56
N VAL A 103 -0.44 14.76 0.39
CA VAL A 103 -0.63 15.98 -0.42
C VAL A 103 -1.53 16.97 0.32
N GLU A 104 -2.62 16.49 0.92
CA GLU A 104 -3.51 17.32 1.74
C GLU A 104 -2.77 17.89 2.96
N GLU A 105 -1.96 17.09 3.65
CA GLU A 105 -1.15 17.56 4.78
C GLU A 105 -0.14 18.63 4.36
N ASP A 106 0.59 18.42 3.26
CA ASP A 106 1.55 19.39 2.72
C ASP A 106 0.87 20.70 2.33
N TRP A 107 -0.29 20.62 1.67
CA TRP A 107 -1.08 21.80 1.33
C TRP A 107 -1.56 22.55 2.56
N ASN A 108 -1.97 21.85 3.63
CA ASN A 108 -2.38 22.49 4.87
C ASN A 108 -1.23 23.18 5.61
N LEU A 109 -0.03 22.59 5.58
CA LEU A 109 1.17 23.14 6.22
C LEU A 109 1.79 24.30 5.44
N ASN A 110 1.80 24.22 4.10
CA ASN A 110 2.55 25.14 3.24
C ASN A 110 1.68 26.04 2.35
N GLY A 111 0.39 25.72 2.18
CA GLY A 111 -0.54 26.42 1.29
C GLY A 111 -1.19 27.68 1.88
N TRP A 112 -1.06 27.93 3.18
CA TRP A 112 -1.50 29.18 3.83
C TRP A 112 -0.33 30.10 4.16
N THR A 113 0.20 30.76 3.14
CA THR A 113 0.83 32.07 3.34
C THR A 113 -0.13 33.15 2.85
N PRO A 114 -0.91 33.80 3.74
CA PRO A 114 -1.38 35.13 3.44
C PRO A 114 -0.12 35.97 3.29
N SER A 115 0.14 36.43 2.07
CA SER A 115 1.11 37.46 1.77
C SER A 115 0.90 38.59 2.77
N GLY A 116 1.82 38.66 3.75
CA GLY A 116 1.86 39.70 4.75
C GLY A 116 2.13 41.02 4.07
N ILE A 117 1.05 41.79 3.88
CA ILE A 117 1.08 43.22 3.70
C ILE A 117 1.68 43.82 4.97
N SER A 118 2.87 44.41 4.87
CA SER A 118 3.30 45.59 5.64
C SER A 118 4.58 46.16 5.04
#